data_AF-A0A1D6E2W1-F1
#
_entry.id   AF-A0A1D6E2W1-F1
#
_cell.length_a   1.000
_cell.length_b   1.000
_cell.length_c   1.000
_cell.angle_alpha   90.00
_cell.angle_beta   90.00
_cell.angle_gamma   90.00
#
_symmetry.space_group_name_H-M   'P 1'
#
loop_
_entity.id
_entity.type
_entity.pdbx_description
1 polymer ?
#
loop_
_entity_poly.entity_id
_entity_poly.type
_entity_poly.pdbx_seq_one_letter_code
_entity_poly.pdbx_strand_id
1 'polypeptide(L)'
;MVRKKRTGPGGSGETSGESSGASGQGSSQRPERTQQPGAGRGWVPQQGGRGGGQHQGRGGHYQGRGGPGPHHPGGLPEYHQREYQGRGGEYQGQYQGRGGARSRGGISQPYYGGHRGGSVGRNVPPGPSRTVPELHQAPYVQYQAPVISPSPSGPGSSSQPMAEVSSGQVQQQFEQLAIHGQSSMSQEVQVAPASSKSVRFPLRPGKGTYGDRCIVKANHFFAELPDKDLHQYDVTITPEVTSRGVNRAVMGELVTLYRQSHLGGRLPAYDGRKSLYTAGPLPFTSMTFEITLQDEEDSVGGGQGGQRRERVFRVVIKFAARADLHHLAMFLAGRQADAPQEALQVLDIVLRELPTARYSPVGRSFYSPNLGRRQQLGEGLESWRGFYQSIRPTQMGLSLNIDMSSTAFIEPLPVIDFVAQLLNRDISVRPLSDSDRVKIKKALRGVKVEVTHRGNMRRKYRISGLTSQATRELSFPVDDRGTVKTVVQYFMETYGFSIQHTTLPCLQVGNQQRPNYLPMEVCKIVEGQRYSKRLNEKQITALLKVTCQRPQERELDILQTVHHNAYYEDPYAQEFGIRIDERLAAVEARVLPPPRLKYHDSGREKDVLPRVGQWNMMNKV
;
A
#
# COMPACT_ATOMS: atom_id res chain seq x y z
N MET A 1 -44.99 5.78 -20.17
CA MET A 1 -44.95 6.82 -21.23
C MET A 1 -43.87 6.46 -22.25
N VAL A 2 -44.11 6.75 -23.54
CA VAL A 2 -43.15 7.10 -24.64
C VAL A 2 -41.66 6.80 -24.35
N ARG A 3 -40.90 5.93 -25.03
CA ARG A 3 -41.02 5.15 -26.30
C ARG A 3 -41.03 5.96 -27.60
N LYS A 4 -39.94 5.94 -28.38
CA LYS A 4 -39.92 6.34 -29.81
C LYS A 4 -38.89 5.54 -30.64
N LYS A 5 -39.31 5.09 -31.83
CA LYS A 5 -38.47 4.57 -32.94
C LYS A 5 -38.44 5.62 -34.06
N ARG A 6 -37.39 5.65 -34.88
CA ARG A 6 -37.33 5.86 -36.36
C ARG A 6 -35.89 5.45 -36.78
N THR A 7 -35.59 4.58 -37.76
CA THR A 7 -35.91 4.50 -39.20
C THR A 7 -35.34 5.68 -40.02
N GLY A 8 -34.43 5.39 -40.96
CA GLY A 8 -33.90 6.35 -41.93
C GLY A 8 -34.54 6.20 -43.33
N PRO A 9 -34.01 6.96 -44.31
CA PRO A 9 -33.68 6.47 -45.67
C PRO A 9 -32.20 6.82 -46.03
N GLY A 10 -31.61 6.52 -47.19
CA GLY A 10 -32.06 5.71 -48.35
C GLY A 10 -31.68 6.33 -49.71
N GLY A 11 -30.79 5.69 -50.48
CA GLY A 11 -30.33 6.10 -51.83
C GLY A 11 -29.09 7.03 -51.85
N SER A 12 -28.35 7.22 -52.96
CA SER A 12 -28.26 6.49 -54.26
C SER A 12 -27.16 7.10 -55.16
N GLY A 13 -26.56 6.32 -56.08
CA GLY A 13 -25.51 6.74 -57.04
C GLY A 13 -24.08 6.46 -56.53
N GLU A 14 -23.10 5.84 -57.21
CA GLU A 14 -22.73 5.49 -58.61
C GLU A 14 -21.59 6.32 -59.21
N THR A 15 -20.58 5.62 -59.77
CA THR A 15 -19.49 6.11 -60.67
C THR A 15 -18.48 7.15 -60.12
N SER A 16 -17.21 7.25 -60.56
CA SER A 16 -16.38 6.45 -61.49
C SER A 16 -14.88 6.83 -61.39
N GLY A 17 -13.97 5.97 -61.85
CA GLY A 17 -12.54 6.29 -62.11
C GLY A 17 -11.58 6.12 -60.93
N GLU A 18 -10.28 5.81 -61.10
CA GLU A 18 -9.51 5.48 -62.31
C GLU A 18 -8.37 4.47 -61.98
N SER A 19 -7.63 3.99 -62.99
CA SER A 19 -6.82 2.77 -62.92
C SER A 19 -5.29 2.95 -62.98
N SER A 20 -4.55 2.27 -62.11
CA SER A 20 -3.20 1.72 -62.34
C SER A 20 -2.84 0.74 -61.20
N GLY A 21 -1.97 -0.27 -61.33
CA GLY A 21 -1.28 -0.85 -62.50
C GLY A 21 -0.28 -1.95 -62.05
N ALA A 22 0.16 -2.82 -62.98
CA ALA A 22 1.29 -3.76 -62.84
C ALA A 22 1.22 -4.95 -61.82
N SER A 23 0.69 -6.08 -62.30
CA SER A 23 1.34 -7.42 -62.31
C SER A 23 2.07 -8.01 -61.09
N GLY A 24 1.62 -9.21 -60.66
CA GLY A 24 2.41 -10.20 -59.91
C GLY A 24 1.79 -11.61 -59.97
N GLN A 25 2.54 -12.61 -60.44
CA GLN A 25 2.12 -14.02 -60.52
C GLN A 25 2.41 -14.75 -59.19
N GLY A 26 1.76 -15.85 -58.79
CA GLY A 26 0.63 -16.61 -59.36
C GLY A 26 0.51 -17.99 -58.70
N SER A 27 -0.58 -18.76 -58.96
CA SER A 27 -0.78 -20.20 -58.60
C SER A 27 -0.74 -20.58 -57.09
N SER A 28 -1.58 -21.47 -56.53
CA SER A 28 -2.14 -22.72 -57.08
C SER A 28 -3.46 -23.17 -56.43
N GLN A 29 -4.33 -23.78 -57.25
CA GLN A 29 -5.16 -24.98 -57.00
C GLN A 29 -6.14 -25.07 -55.79
N ARG A 30 -7.43 -24.88 -56.15
CA ARG A 30 -8.66 -25.63 -55.72
C ARG A 30 -8.47 -27.18 -55.90
N PRO A 31 -9.40 -28.11 -55.52
CA PRO A 31 -10.84 -27.91 -55.22
C PRO A 31 -11.54 -28.79 -54.12
N GLU A 32 -12.73 -28.32 -53.70
CA GLU A 32 -13.96 -29.12 -53.38
C GLU A 32 -13.96 -30.13 -52.18
N ARG A 33 -15.09 -30.60 -51.63
CA ARG A 33 -16.51 -30.55 -52.08
C ARG A 33 -17.55 -30.48 -50.93
N THR A 34 -18.76 -30.04 -51.30
CA THR A 34 -20.08 -30.03 -50.60
C THR A 34 -20.37 -31.18 -49.61
N GLN A 35 -21.14 -30.99 -48.52
CA GLN A 35 -22.63 -31.10 -48.56
C GLN A 35 -23.39 -30.56 -47.32
N GLN A 36 -24.59 -30.01 -47.58
CA GLN A 36 -25.79 -29.97 -46.71
C GLN A 36 -26.63 -31.25 -46.96
N PRO A 37 -27.65 -31.67 -46.15
CA PRO A 37 -28.69 -30.90 -45.41
C PRO A 37 -28.87 -31.36 -43.94
N GLY A 38 -29.90 -30.98 -43.14
CA GLY A 38 -30.99 -30.00 -43.27
C GLY A 38 -32.32 -30.50 -42.65
N ALA A 39 -33.13 -29.58 -42.10
CA ALA A 39 -34.41 -29.79 -41.38
C ALA A 39 -34.33 -30.57 -40.03
N GLY A 40 -35.27 -30.43 -39.08
CA GLY A 40 -36.35 -29.43 -38.94
C GLY A 40 -37.44 -29.82 -37.93
N ARG A 41 -38.21 -28.83 -37.43
CA ARG A 41 -39.32 -28.93 -36.42
C ARG A 41 -38.84 -29.26 -34.98
N GLY A 42 -39.51 -28.85 -33.90
CA GLY A 42 -40.63 -27.90 -33.76
C GLY A 42 -41.42 -28.06 -32.44
N TRP A 43 -42.24 -27.05 -32.10
CA TRP A 43 -43.29 -26.99 -31.05
C TRP A 43 -42.95 -26.64 -29.59
N VAL A 44 -43.89 -25.90 -28.99
CA VAL A 44 -43.97 -25.37 -27.60
C VAL A 44 -45.48 -25.25 -27.26
N PRO A 45 -45.97 -25.77 -26.11
CA PRO A 45 -46.57 -24.93 -25.05
C PRO A 45 -46.04 -25.33 -23.65
N GLN A 46 -45.91 -24.48 -22.61
CA GLN A 46 -46.76 -23.42 -22.01
C GLN A 46 -47.67 -23.93 -20.87
N GLN A 47 -47.78 -23.12 -19.80
CA GLN A 47 -48.63 -23.26 -18.60
C GLN A 47 -48.11 -24.24 -17.53
N GLY A 48 -48.37 -24.05 -16.23
CA GLY A 48 -48.98 -22.89 -15.54
C GLY A 48 -49.92 -23.29 -14.41
N GLY A 49 -49.61 -22.93 -13.16
CA GLY A 49 -50.46 -23.26 -12.01
C GLY A 49 -50.20 -22.38 -10.78
N ARG A 50 -51.28 -22.09 -10.03
CA ARG A 50 -51.25 -21.33 -8.76
C ARG A 50 -51.95 -22.14 -7.66
N GLY A 51 -51.38 -22.08 -6.46
CA GLY A 51 -52.02 -22.50 -5.21
C GLY A 51 -51.00 -22.37 -4.05
N GLY A 52 -51.38 -22.00 -2.83
CA GLY A 52 -52.72 -21.66 -2.32
C GLY A 52 -53.03 -22.42 -1.03
N GLY A 53 -52.54 -21.94 0.11
CA GLY A 53 -52.78 -22.58 1.39
C GLY A 53 -52.28 -21.76 2.58
N GLN A 54 -53.18 -21.39 3.48
CA GLN A 54 -52.87 -20.95 4.84
C GLN A 54 -53.08 -22.14 5.78
N HIS A 55 -52.45 -22.15 6.96
CA HIS A 55 -53.16 -22.43 8.23
C HIS A 55 -52.31 -22.09 9.46
N GLN A 56 -52.92 -22.20 10.64
CA GLN A 56 -52.48 -21.58 11.89
C GLN A 56 -51.86 -22.58 12.87
N GLY A 57 -51.10 -22.03 13.82
CA GLY A 57 -50.34 -22.79 14.81
C GLY A 57 -51.13 -23.46 15.94
N ARG A 58 -50.39 -24.32 16.63
CA ARG A 58 -50.47 -24.71 18.05
C ARG A 58 -49.02 -24.93 18.50
N GLY A 59 -48.62 -24.73 19.76
CA GLY A 59 -49.42 -24.51 20.96
C GLY A 59 -49.45 -25.76 21.82
N GLY A 60 -48.44 -25.93 22.69
CA GLY A 60 -48.31 -27.09 23.57
C GLY A 60 -47.21 -26.92 24.61
N HIS A 61 -47.61 -26.64 25.86
CA HIS A 61 -46.77 -26.81 27.05
C HIS A 61 -46.92 -28.24 27.56
N TYR A 62 -45.85 -28.86 28.06
CA TYR A 62 -45.92 -29.82 29.16
C TYR A 62 -44.68 -29.70 30.06
N GLN A 63 -44.83 -30.10 31.33
CA GLN A 63 -43.82 -29.98 32.39
C GLN A 63 -43.43 -31.37 32.94
N GLY A 64 -42.24 -31.46 33.53
CA GLY A 64 -42.09 -32.12 34.82
C GLY A 64 -41.21 -33.36 34.90
N ARG A 65 -40.61 -33.54 36.10
CA ARG A 65 -39.69 -34.60 36.56
C ARG A 65 -38.32 -34.63 35.86
N GLY A 66 -37.21 -34.86 36.56
CA GLY A 66 -37.01 -34.97 38.01
C GLY A 66 -35.54 -35.29 38.36
N GLY A 67 -35.08 -34.90 39.56
CA GLY A 67 -33.80 -35.36 40.13
C GLY A 67 -33.88 -36.81 40.64
N PRO A 68 -32.80 -37.39 41.21
CA PRO A 68 -31.90 -36.71 42.16
C PRO A 68 -30.38 -36.98 41.99
N GLY A 69 -29.57 -36.40 42.89
CA GLY A 69 -28.24 -36.92 43.29
C GLY A 69 -28.27 -37.34 44.78
N PRO A 70 -27.15 -37.40 45.53
CA PRO A 70 -25.75 -37.09 45.19
C PRO A 70 -24.78 -38.27 45.50
N HIS A 71 -23.46 -38.04 45.51
CA HIS A 71 -22.52 -38.32 46.63
C HIS A 71 -21.03 -38.13 46.22
N HIS A 72 -20.19 -37.72 47.17
CA HIS A 72 -18.70 -37.66 47.11
C HIS A 72 -18.11 -38.65 48.14
N PRO A 73 -16.88 -39.18 47.93
CA PRO A 73 -15.61 -38.53 48.38
C PRO A 73 -14.62 -38.32 47.21
N GLY A 74 -13.40 -37.79 47.35
CA GLY A 74 -12.71 -37.21 48.53
C GLY A 74 -11.33 -37.84 48.82
N GLY A 75 -10.23 -37.11 48.59
CA GLY A 75 -8.86 -37.53 48.99
C GLY A 75 -7.71 -36.94 48.15
N LEU A 76 -6.68 -36.40 48.82
CA LEU A 76 -5.32 -36.15 48.32
C LEU A 76 -4.35 -37.18 48.94
N PRO A 77 -3.10 -37.31 48.44
CA PRO A 77 -1.97 -36.90 49.29
C PRO A 77 -0.78 -36.26 48.52
N GLU A 78 0.29 -35.94 49.26
CA GLU A 78 1.43 -35.09 48.87
C GLU A 78 2.78 -35.82 48.64
N TYR A 79 3.74 -35.06 48.10
CA TYR A 79 5.23 -35.15 48.07
C TYR A 79 6.00 -36.45 48.44
N HIS A 80 7.01 -36.78 47.60
CA HIS A 80 8.47 -36.80 47.87
C HIS A 80 9.17 -37.67 46.79
N GLN A 81 10.03 -37.14 45.91
CA GLN A 81 11.45 -36.75 46.09
C GLN A 81 12.46 -37.93 46.02
N ARG A 82 13.42 -37.87 45.05
CA ARG A 82 14.72 -38.59 45.06
C ARG A 82 15.73 -37.98 44.07
N GLU A 83 17.01 -37.95 44.44
CA GLU A 83 18.18 -37.53 43.63
C GLU A 83 18.88 -38.75 42.93
N TYR A 84 20.00 -38.74 42.18
CA TYR A 84 21.07 -37.78 41.76
C TYR A 84 21.31 -37.91 40.21
N GLN A 85 22.42 -37.59 39.48
CA GLN A 85 23.83 -37.11 39.67
C GLN A 85 24.34 -36.60 38.27
N GLY A 86 25.44 -35.88 38.04
CA GLY A 86 26.45 -35.24 38.91
C GLY A 86 27.81 -34.93 38.22
N ARG A 87 27.85 -34.10 37.16
CA ARG A 87 29.07 -33.50 36.54
C ARG A 87 28.69 -32.09 36.01
N GLY A 88 29.46 -30.98 36.12
CA GLY A 88 30.82 -30.73 36.65
C GLY A 88 31.83 -30.40 35.54
N GLY A 89 32.57 -29.27 35.49
CA GLY A 89 32.66 -28.05 36.35
C GLY A 89 32.58 -26.74 35.53
N GLU A 90 32.54 -25.51 36.10
CA GLU A 90 33.64 -24.67 36.66
C GLU A 90 34.63 -24.14 35.59
N TYR A 91 35.09 -22.88 35.54
CA TYR A 91 35.38 -21.81 36.55
C TYR A 91 34.67 -20.45 36.19
N GLN A 92 34.27 -19.53 37.10
CA GLN A 92 34.99 -18.65 38.07
C GLN A 92 35.70 -17.43 37.41
N GLY A 93 35.68 -16.18 37.92
CA GLY A 93 35.09 -15.59 39.14
C GLY A 93 34.61 -14.12 38.94
N GLN A 94 33.69 -13.60 39.77
CA GLN A 94 33.93 -12.82 41.02
C GLN A 94 34.29 -11.32 40.85
N TYR A 95 33.46 -10.43 41.43
CA TYR A 95 33.89 -9.35 42.33
C TYR A 95 32.73 -8.90 43.25
N GLN A 96 33.04 -8.62 44.52
CA GLN A 96 32.17 -7.95 45.52
C GLN A 96 32.56 -6.45 45.60
N GLY A 97 31.81 -5.50 46.18
CA GLY A 97 30.50 -5.55 46.86
C GLY A 97 30.50 -4.82 48.22
N ARG A 98 29.78 -3.69 48.35
CA ARG A 98 29.36 -2.95 49.59
C ARG A 98 28.68 -1.62 49.19
N GLY A 99 27.76 -1.01 49.96
CA GLY A 99 27.02 -1.53 51.11
C GLY A 99 26.35 -0.46 52.02
N GLY A 100 25.01 -0.40 52.05
CA GLY A 100 24.18 0.16 53.14
C GLY A 100 23.81 1.68 53.09
N ALA A 101 22.89 2.21 53.92
CA ALA A 101 21.77 1.59 54.67
C ALA A 101 20.85 2.65 55.34
N ARG A 102 19.59 2.26 55.68
CA ARG A 102 18.57 2.97 56.53
C ARG A 102 17.87 4.21 55.90
N SER A 103 16.67 4.70 56.28
CA SER A 103 15.37 4.23 56.87
C SER A 103 14.38 5.46 56.85
N ARG A 104 13.11 5.53 57.29
CA ARG A 104 12.13 4.68 58.02
C ARG A 104 10.66 5.16 57.75
N GLY A 105 9.71 4.25 57.50
CA GLY A 105 8.25 4.45 57.74
C GLY A 105 7.40 5.13 56.63
N GLY A 106 6.08 4.87 56.53
CA GLY A 106 5.27 3.83 57.20
C GLY A 106 3.74 3.87 56.94
N ILE A 107 3.14 2.68 56.73
CA ILE A 107 1.79 2.17 57.16
C ILE A 107 0.62 3.20 57.21
N SER A 108 -0.52 3.04 56.51
CA SER A 108 -1.54 1.99 56.74
C SER A 108 -2.60 1.84 55.63
N GLN A 109 -3.24 0.66 55.54
CA GLN A 109 -4.59 0.47 54.95
C GLN A 109 -5.69 0.71 56.00
N PRO A 110 -6.98 0.66 55.63
CA PRO A 110 -7.77 -0.52 56.02
C PRO A 110 -8.61 -1.15 54.89
N TYR A 111 -9.22 -2.30 55.20
CA TYR A 111 -10.06 -3.13 54.32
C TYR A 111 -11.38 -3.50 55.05
N TYR A 112 -12.32 -4.20 54.37
CA TYR A 112 -13.75 -4.45 54.69
C TYR A 112 -14.71 -3.43 54.03
N GLY A 113 -15.91 -3.81 53.56
CA GLY A 113 -16.54 -5.14 53.43
C GLY A 113 -17.82 -5.01 52.57
N GLY A 114 -18.22 -6.04 51.83
CA GLY A 114 -19.27 -5.93 50.80
C GLY A 114 -20.67 -6.40 51.21
N HIS A 115 -21.72 -5.82 50.62
CA HIS A 115 -23.09 -6.36 50.65
C HIS A 115 -23.92 -6.03 49.39
N ARG A 116 -25.19 -6.45 49.36
CA ARG A 116 -25.95 -6.84 48.17
C ARG A 116 -27.26 -6.05 48.02
N GLY A 117 -27.62 -5.67 46.79
CA GLY A 117 -29.03 -5.46 46.38
C GLY A 117 -29.51 -4.02 46.16
N GLY A 118 -30.71 -3.89 45.56
CA GLY A 118 -31.43 -2.64 45.36
C GLY A 118 -31.40 -2.11 43.92
N SER A 119 -32.57 -2.04 43.27
CA SER A 119 -32.74 -1.40 41.95
C SER A 119 -33.81 -0.31 42.04
N VAL A 120 -33.46 0.91 41.64
CA VAL A 120 -34.40 1.96 41.23
C VAL A 120 -33.75 2.72 40.07
N GLY A 121 -34.44 2.83 38.93
CA GLY A 121 -33.89 3.44 37.71
C GLY A 121 -34.24 4.91 37.53
N ARG A 122 -33.51 5.60 36.65
CA ARG A 122 -33.97 6.84 36.02
C ARG A 122 -33.45 6.92 34.58
N ASN A 123 -34.34 7.19 33.63
CA ASN A 123 -34.01 7.27 32.21
C ASN A 123 -33.16 8.52 31.91
N VAL A 124 -32.10 8.36 31.12
CA VAL A 124 -31.40 9.44 30.41
C VAL A 124 -31.16 8.96 28.98
N PRO A 125 -31.59 9.70 27.94
CA PRO A 125 -31.42 9.27 26.55
C PRO A 125 -29.95 9.38 26.10
N PRO A 126 -29.45 8.47 25.26
CA PRO A 126 -28.11 8.58 24.69
C PRO A 126 -28.06 9.73 23.67
N GLY A 127 -27.28 10.76 23.98
CA GLY A 127 -26.96 11.84 23.03
C GLY A 127 -26.16 11.31 21.83
N PRO A 128 -26.17 12.01 20.68
CA PRO A 128 -25.56 11.53 19.45
C PRO A 128 -24.04 11.35 19.60
N SER A 129 -23.54 10.19 19.19
CA SER A 129 -22.11 9.86 19.19
C SER A 129 -21.30 10.89 18.41
N ARG A 130 -20.42 11.63 19.09
CA ARG A 130 -19.47 12.53 18.42
C ARG A 130 -18.57 11.74 17.47
N THR A 131 -18.59 12.11 16.20
CA THR A 131 -17.66 11.60 15.20
C THR A 131 -16.23 12.02 15.56
N VAL A 132 -15.34 11.05 15.73
CA VAL A 132 -13.91 11.30 15.93
C VAL A 132 -13.30 11.70 14.58
N PRO A 133 -12.57 12.82 14.46
CA PRO A 133 -11.97 13.23 13.20
C PRO A 133 -11.04 12.18 12.60
N GLU A 134 -11.21 11.92 11.30
CA GLU A 134 -10.51 10.87 10.57
C GLU A 134 -9.07 11.30 10.23
N LEU A 135 -8.10 10.51 10.71
CA LEU A 135 -6.66 10.82 10.64
C LEU A 135 -6.12 10.61 9.20
N HIS A 136 -6.43 11.57 8.33
CA HIS A 136 -6.11 11.54 6.92
C HIS A 136 -4.61 11.66 6.64
N GLN A 137 -4.06 10.66 5.94
CA GLN A 137 -2.97 10.92 5.00
C GLN A 137 -3.54 11.75 3.84
N ALA A 138 -2.89 12.87 3.50
CA ALA A 138 -3.37 13.76 2.46
C ALA A 138 -3.38 13.05 1.07
N PRO A 139 -4.52 12.97 0.37
CA PRO A 139 -4.54 12.51 -1.01
C PRO A 139 -3.98 13.59 -1.94
N TYR A 140 -3.30 13.17 -3.02
CA TYR A 140 -2.97 14.07 -4.12
C TYR A 140 -4.25 14.53 -4.83
N VAL A 141 -4.43 15.84 -4.97
CA VAL A 141 -5.51 16.44 -5.76
C VAL A 141 -4.95 16.89 -7.10
N GLN A 142 -5.40 16.27 -8.20
CA GLN A 142 -5.16 16.81 -9.54
C GLN A 142 -6.14 17.97 -9.76
N TYR A 143 -5.63 19.19 -9.93
CA TYR A 143 -6.44 20.33 -10.34
C TYR A 143 -6.77 20.24 -11.84
N GLN A 144 -8.06 20.22 -12.16
CA GLN A 144 -8.57 20.74 -13.43
C GLN A 144 -9.18 22.11 -13.17
N ALA A 145 -8.77 23.12 -13.95
CA ALA A 145 -9.29 24.48 -13.80
C ALA A 145 -10.65 24.63 -14.50
N PRO A 146 -11.69 25.18 -13.85
CA PRO A 146 -12.94 25.52 -14.51
C PRO A 146 -12.76 26.79 -15.36
N VAL A 147 -13.29 26.78 -16.59
CA VAL A 147 -13.38 27.97 -17.43
C VAL A 147 -14.64 28.74 -17.06
N ILE A 148 -14.52 30.06 -16.81
CA ILE A 148 -15.64 30.96 -16.56
C ILE A 148 -15.55 32.12 -17.54
N SER A 149 -16.60 32.28 -18.36
CA SER A 149 -16.75 33.40 -19.29
C SER A 149 -17.41 34.61 -18.60
N PRO A 150 -16.93 35.84 -18.80
CA PRO A 150 -17.56 37.04 -18.24
C PRO A 150 -18.75 37.52 -19.10
N SER A 151 -19.78 38.05 -18.43
CA SER A 151 -20.88 38.82 -19.03
C SER A 151 -20.91 40.23 -18.40
N PRO A 152 -21.36 41.27 -19.13
CA PRO A 152 -21.05 42.67 -18.77
C PRO A 152 -22.03 43.32 -17.78
N SER A 153 -21.56 44.37 -17.11
CA SER A 153 -22.40 45.34 -16.38
C SER A 153 -21.77 46.75 -16.40
N GLY A 154 -22.64 47.76 -16.21
CA GLY A 154 -22.35 49.20 -16.16
C GLY A 154 -23.68 49.96 -16.08
N PRO A 155 -23.73 51.31 -16.17
CA PRO A 155 -22.64 52.30 -16.21
C PRO A 155 -22.57 53.18 -14.92
N GLY A 156 -21.60 54.10 -14.80
CA GLY A 156 -21.42 54.88 -13.55
C GLY A 156 -20.47 56.09 -13.54
N SER A 157 -20.54 56.97 -14.56
CA SER A 157 -20.15 58.41 -14.65
C SER A 157 -19.03 59.06 -13.79
N SER A 158 -18.26 59.97 -14.45
CA SER A 158 -17.45 61.09 -13.89
C SER A 158 -16.11 60.74 -13.20
N SER A 159 -14.99 61.47 -13.38
CA SER A 159 -14.68 62.72 -14.13
C SER A 159 -13.20 62.77 -14.64
N GLN A 160 -12.88 63.72 -15.54
CA GLN A 160 -11.51 64.16 -15.94
C GLN A 160 -11.31 65.66 -15.61
N PRO A 161 -10.08 66.23 -15.66
CA PRO A 161 -9.37 66.65 -16.90
C PRO A 161 -7.99 65.95 -17.05
N MET A 162 -7.31 65.77 -18.20
CA MET A 162 -7.14 66.47 -19.51
C MET A 162 -5.90 67.39 -19.63
N ALA A 163 -4.86 66.84 -20.29
CA ALA A 163 -3.79 67.44 -21.13
C ALA A 163 -2.87 66.24 -21.53
N GLU A 164 -2.70 65.80 -22.79
CA GLU A 164 -2.03 66.42 -23.96
C GLU A 164 -0.55 66.79 -23.68
N VAL A 165 0.44 66.49 -24.53
CA VAL A 165 0.52 66.66 -26.00
C VAL A 165 1.32 65.54 -26.73
N SER A 166 1.05 65.37 -28.04
CA SER A 166 1.84 64.82 -29.18
C SER A 166 3.39 64.76 -29.12
N SER A 167 4.11 64.11 -30.05
CA SER A 167 3.85 63.01 -31.03
C SER A 167 5.13 62.70 -31.86
N GLY A 168 5.14 61.56 -32.57
CA GLY A 168 6.13 61.23 -33.62
C GLY A 168 7.38 60.49 -33.16
N GLN A 169 8.15 59.77 -34.00
CA GLN A 169 7.92 58.89 -35.16
C GLN A 169 9.30 58.67 -35.82
N VAL A 170 9.82 57.43 -35.77
CA VAL A 170 10.58 56.75 -36.85
C VAL A 170 11.99 57.30 -37.24
N GLN A 171 12.82 56.40 -37.83
CA GLN A 171 14.20 56.59 -38.32
C GLN A 171 15.26 56.79 -37.19
N GLN A 172 16.50 56.31 -37.28
CA GLN A 172 17.26 55.70 -38.40
C GLN A 172 17.85 54.31 -38.10
N GLN A 173 18.52 53.72 -39.09
CA GLN A 173 19.08 52.36 -39.10
C GLN A 173 20.61 52.37 -39.33
N PHE A 174 21.28 51.37 -38.76
CA PHE A 174 22.54 50.76 -39.22
C PHE A 174 23.89 51.51 -39.07
N GLU A 175 24.96 50.71 -39.29
CA GLU A 175 26.41 50.99 -39.24
C GLU A 175 27.06 50.95 -37.84
N GLN A 176 28.22 50.31 -37.61
CA GLN A 176 29.05 49.41 -38.47
C GLN A 176 29.84 48.40 -37.57
N LEU A 177 30.52 47.41 -38.17
CA LEU A 177 31.29 46.36 -37.46
C LEU A 177 32.73 46.80 -37.14
N ALA A 178 33.24 46.48 -35.94
CA ALA A 178 34.65 46.62 -35.57
C ALA A 178 35.14 45.44 -34.69
N ILE A 179 36.44 45.12 -34.79
CA ILE A 179 37.02 43.80 -34.48
C ILE A 179 37.81 43.78 -33.15
N HIS A 180 37.64 42.69 -32.39
CA HIS A 180 38.50 42.12 -31.32
C HIS A 180 38.91 42.98 -30.11
N GLY A 181 38.68 42.40 -28.92
CA GLY A 181 39.40 42.70 -27.68
C GLY A 181 39.22 41.57 -26.67
N GLN A 182 40.29 40.90 -26.24
CA GLN A 182 40.23 39.88 -25.19
C GLN A 182 40.38 40.53 -23.81
N SER A 183 39.36 40.43 -22.97
CA SER A 183 39.47 40.70 -21.53
C SER A 183 38.54 39.77 -20.74
N SER A 184 39.06 39.18 -19.67
CA SER A 184 38.30 38.25 -18.84
C SER A 184 37.33 39.02 -17.96
N MET A 185 36.02 38.75 -18.08
CA MET A 185 35.00 39.26 -17.16
C MET A 185 33.97 38.17 -16.81
N SER A 186 33.55 38.16 -15.56
CA SER A 186 32.60 37.19 -14.99
C SER A 186 31.24 37.25 -15.68
N GLN A 187 30.77 36.13 -16.24
CA GLN A 187 29.37 36.02 -16.66
C GLN A 187 28.47 35.82 -15.44
N GLU A 188 27.91 36.92 -14.93
CA GLU A 188 26.66 36.84 -14.18
C GLU A 188 25.55 36.36 -15.15
N VAL A 189 25.15 35.10 -15.01
CA VAL A 189 24.07 34.52 -15.83
C VAL A 189 22.77 35.21 -15.48
N GLN A 190 22.28 36.06 -16.39
CA GLN A 190 21.01 36.75 -16.23
C GLN A 190 19.87 35.73 -16.10
N VAL A 191 19.25 35.70 -14.92
CA VAL A 191 18.10 34.84 -14.64
C VAL A 191 16.95 35.27 -15.56
N ALA A 192 16.50 34.35 -16.42
CA ALA A 192 15.44 34.62 -17.38
C ALA A 192 14.18 35.21 -16.67
N PRO A 193 13.59 36.30 -17.19
CA PRO A 193 12.51 37.01 -16.50
C PRO A 193 11.27 36.11 -16.38
N ALA A 194 11.03 35.62 -15.17
CA ALA A 194 9.96 34.67 -14.90
C ALA A 194 8.58 35.29 -15.16
N SER A 195 7.70 34.53 -15.82
CA SER A 195 6.36 34.98 -16.19
C SER A 195 5.57 35.50 -14.99
N SER A 196 5.09 36.75 -15.11
CA SER A 196 4.31 37.48 -14.11
C SER A 196 2.94 36.87 -13.78
N LYS A 197 2.56 35.78 -14.47
CA LYS A 197 1.34 35.01 -14.24
C LYS A 197 1.54 33.75 -13.37
N SER A 198 2.75 33.48 -12.91
CA SER A 198 3.02 32.36 -11.98
C SER A 198 2.56 32.72 -10.56
N VAL A 199 1.64 31.94 -10.00
CA VAL A 199 1.25 32.06 -8.58
C VAL A 199 2.41 31.58 -7.71
N ARG A 200 3.13 32.52 -7.12
CA ARG A 200 4.28 32.25 -6.24
C ARG A 200 3.84 32.22 -4.77
N PHE A 201 4.30 31.22 -4.04
CA PHE A 201 4.18 31.22 -2.58
C PHE A 201 5.02 32.35 -1.98
N PRO A 202 4.55 33.03 -0.91
CA PRO A 202 5.32 34.08 -0.26
C PRO A 202 6.59 33.49 0.38
N LEU A 203 7.71 34.19 0.22
CA LEU A 203 8.96 33.84 0.89
C LEU A 203 8.79 33.96 2.42
N ARG A 204 9.53 33.14 3.18
CA ARG A 204 9.54 33.19 4.65
C ARG A 204 10.08 34.57 5.09
N PRO A 205 9.30 35.41 5.81
CA PRO A 205 9.73 36.77 6.16
C PRO A 205 10.77 36.81 7.30
N GLY A 206 10.98 35.71 8.01
CA GLY A 206 11.98 35.61 9.09
C GLY A 206 11.88 34.32 9.89
N LYS A 207 12.63 34.25 11.00
CA LYS A 207 12.52 33.21 12.04
C LYS A 207 11.82 33.81 13.27
N GLY A 208 11.01 33.00 13.97
CA GLY A 208 10.30 33.45 15.18
C GLY A 208 11.23 33.68 16.36
N THR A 209 11.11 34.85 17.01
CA THR A 209 11.95 35.28 18.13
C THR A 209 11.27 35.19 19.51
N TYR A 210 9.96 34.93 19.54
CA TYR A 210 9.13 34.90 20.75
C TYR A 210 9.02 33.49 21.36
N GLY A 211 8.74 33.41 22.66
CA GLY A 211 8.67 32.15 23.41
C GLY A 211 10.03 31.59 23.84
N ASP A 212 9.99 30.69 24.82
CA ASP A 212 11.17 30.13 25.51
C ASP A 212 11.90 29.13 24.63
N ARG A 213 13.23 29.23 24.53
CA ARG A 213 14.07 28.36 23.69
C ARG A 213 14.21 26.96 24.30
N CYS A 214 14.13 25.94 23.47
CA CYS A 214 14.47 24.56 23.83
C CYS A 214 15.12 23.82 22.65
N ILE A 215 15.79 22.70 22.92
CA ILE A 215 16.28 21.80 21.87
C ILE A 215 15.33 20.63 21.74
N VAL A 216 14.94 20.30 20.51
CA VAL A 216 14.16 19.11 20.16
C VAL A 216 14.94 18.26 19.16
N LYS A 217 14.69 16.94 19.16
CA LYS A 217 15.15 16.03 18.11
C LYS A 217 14.04 15.88 17.07
N ALA A 218 14.37 16.00 15.80
CA ALA A 218 13.50 15.63 14.70
C ALA A 218 13.90 14.24 14.17
N ASN A 219 12.92 13.48 13.66
CA ASN A 219 13.13 12.19 13.00
C ASN A 219 13.67 12.34 11.56
N HIS A 220 14.63 13.23 11.42
CA HIS A 220 15.35 13.56 10.20
C HIS A 220 16.83 13.23 10.40
N PHE A 221 17.39 12.56 9.42
CA PHE A 221 18.77 12.12 9.36
C PHE A 221 19.43 12.89 8.21
N PHE A 222 20.54 13.60 8.44
CA PHE A 222 21.09 14.46 7.40
C PHE A 222 21.67 13.64 6.24
N ALA A 223 21.47 14.12 5.03
CA ALA A 223 21.93 13.48 3.80
C ALA A 223 22.95 14.40 3.11
N GLU A 224 24.18 13.94 2.96
CA GLU A 224 25.17 14.62 2.13
C GLU A 224 24.78 14.47 0.65
N LEU A 225 24.96 15.55 -0.13
CA LEU A 225 24.69 15.51 -1.57
C LEU A 225 25.81 14.73 -2.30
N PRO A 226 25.47 13.97 -3.35
CA PRO A 226 26.46 13.25 -4.13
C PRO A 226 27.23 14.17 -5.07
N ASP A 227 28.56 14.01 -5.11
CA ASP A 227 29.45 14.64 -6.10
C ASP A 227 29.52 13.81 -7.40
N LYS A 228 28.34 13.48 -7.97
CA LYS A 228 28.19 12.62 -9.16
C LYS A 228 26.98 13.02 -9.99
N ASP A 229 27.17 13.13 -11.31
CA ASP A 229 26.08 13.48 -12.23
C ASP A 229 24.99 12.42 -12.33
N LEU A 230 23.77 12.76 -11.93
CA LEU A 230 22.62 11.85 -11.99
C LEU A 230 22.03 11.83 -13.41
N HIS A 231 22.04 10.65 -14.04
CA HIS A 231 21.50 10.45 -15.38
C HIS A 231 20.20 9.64 -15.32
N GLN A 232 19.19 10.05 -16.09
CA GLN A 232 17.90 9.36 -16.26
C GLN A 232 17.81 8.72 -17.65
N TYR A 233 17.33 7.47 -17.65
CA TYR A 233 17.03 6.68 -18.83
C TYR A 233 15.58 6.19 -18.79
N ASP A 234 14.92 6.24 -19.94
CA ASP A 234 13.61 5.63 -20.16
C ASP A 234 13.79 4.14 -20.46
N VAL A 235 12.97 3.31 -19.81
CA VAL A 235 12.94 1.85 -19.95
C VAL A 235 11.62 1.41 -20.57
N THR A 236 11.71 0.58 -21.60
CA THR A 236 10.55 -0.11 -22.22
C THR A 236 10.78 -1.61 -22.19
N ILE A 237 9.92 -2.35 -21.49
CA ILE A 237 9.94 -3.82 -21.43
C ILE A 237 8.84 -4.37 -22.34
N THR A 238 9.21 -5.28 -23.24
CA THR A 238 8.29 -6.00 -24.16
C THR A 238 8.38 -7.51 -23.88
N PRO A 239 7.26 -8.25 -23.74
CA PRO A 239 5.88 -7.77 -23.67
C PRO A 239 5.62 -6.86 -22.44
N GLU A 240 4.58 -6.03 -22.50
CA GLU A 240 4.24 -5.13 -21.40
C GLU A 240 3.81 -5.94 -20.16
N VAL A 241 4.41 -5.62 -19.00
CA VAL A 241 4.10 -6.27 -17.72
C VAL A 241 3.64 -5.24 -16.68
N THR A 242 2.43 -5.46 -16.17
CA THR A 242 1.79 -4.61 -15.16
C THR A 242 2.32 -4.84 -13.74
N SER A 243 3.06 -5.93 -13.50
CA SER A 243 3.64 -6.26 -12.20
C SER A 243 5.02 -5.62 -12.01
N ARG A 244 5.11 -4.59 -11.16
CA ARG A 244 6.40 -3.95 -10.82
C ARG A 244 7.44 -4.93 -10.29
N GLY A 245 7.03 -5.99 -9.60
CA GLY A 245 7.95 -7.03 -9.08
C GLY A 245 8.63 -7.80 -10.21
N VAL A 246 7.87 -8.17 -11.26
CA VAL A 246 8.44 -8.81 -12.46
C VAL A 246 9.32 -7.83 -13.23
N ASN A 247 8.91 -6.56 -13.36
CA ASN A 247 9.74 -5.54 -14.00
C ASN A 247 11.09 -5.35 -13.28
N ARG A 248 11.08 -5.38 -11.93
CA ARG A 248 12.32 -5.34 -11.12
C ARG A 248 13.15 -6.62 -11.27
N ALA A 249 12.53 -7.80 -11.37
CA ALA A 249 13.26 -9.05 -11.65
C ALA A 249 13.94 -9.01 -13.04
N VAL A 250 13.25 -8.53 -14.08
CA VAL A 250 13.83 -8.33 -15.43
C VAL A 250 15.02 -7.38 -15.38
N MET A 251 14.91 -6.26 -14.68
CA MET A 251 16.04 -5.31 -14.55
C MET A 251 17.17 -5.84 -13.66
N GLY A 252 16.86 -6.61 -12.62
CA GLY A 252 17.87 -7.28 -11.78
C GLY A 252 18.71 -8.25 -12.59
N GLU A 253 18.07 -9.10 -13.39
CA GLU A 253 18.76 -10.04 -14.28
C GLU A 253 19.59 -9.31 -15.36
N LEU A 254 19.07 -8.21 -15.91
CA LEU A 254 19.81 -7.33 -16.83
C LEU A 254 21.09 -6.77 -16.19
N VAL A 255 21.03 -6.33 -14.93
CA VAL A 255 22.21 -5.88 -14.20
C VAL A 255 23.16 -7.05 -13.93
N THR A 256 22.68 -8.22 -13.50
CA THR A 256 23.51 -9.42 -13.28
C THR A 256 24.30 -9.81 -14.54
N LEU A 257 23.65 -9.84 -15.70
CA LEU A 257 24.27 -10.27 -16.97
C LEU A 257 25.15 -9.19 -17.61
N TYR A 258 24.74 -7.92 -17.55
CA TYR A 258 25.30 -6.86 -18.40
C TYR A 258 25.99 -5.70 -17.65
N ARG A 259 26.08 -5.73 -16.31
CA ARG A 259 26.73 -4.66 -15.51
C ARG A 259 28.14 -4.34 -15.97
N GLN A 260 29.01 -5.36 -16.06
CA GLN A 260 30.41 -5.14 -16.41
C GLN A 260 30.62 -4.90 -17.92
N SER A 261 29.81 -5.50 -18.77
CA SER A 261 29.98 -5.45 -20.23
C SER A 261 29.36 -4.21 -20.88
N HIS A 262 28.12 -3.84 -20.52
CA HIS A 262 27.36 -2.81 -21.22
C HIS A 262 26.94 -1.63 -20.33
N LEU A 263 26.82 -1.80 -19.01
CA LEU A 263 26.52 -0.68 -18.10
C LEU A 263 27.79 0.07 -17.64
N GLY A 264 28.97 -0.41 -18.02
CA GLY A 264 30.27 0.17 -17.65
C GLY A 264 30.51 0.09 -16.14
N GLY A 265 30.21 -1.05 -15.52
CA GLY A 265 30.38 -1.31 -14.09
C GLY A 265 29.29 -0.74 -13.17
N ARG A 266 28.39 0.09 -13.69
CA ARG A 266 27.41 0.84 -12.88
C ARG A 266 26.28 0.00 -12.31
N LEU A 267 25.76 0.42 -11.16
CA LEU A 267 24.61 -0.16 -10.47
C LEU A 267 23.39 0.77 -10.60
N PRO A 268 22.50 0.57 -11.59
CA PRO A 268 21.37 1.48 -11.79
C PRO A 268 20.25 1.25 -10.76
N ALA A 269 19.60 2.33 -10.33
CA ALA A 269 18.36 2.27 -9.54
C ALA A 269 17.13 2.41 -10.45
N TYR A 270 16.04 1.70 -10.16
CA TYR A 270 14.88 1.58 -11.07
C TYR A 270 13.56 1.90 -10.36
N ASP A 271 12.62 2.60 -11.01
CA ASP A 271 11.31 2.88 -10.39
C ASP A 271 10.38 1.64 -10.34
N GLY A 272 10.65 0.63 -11.17
CA GLY A 272 9.83 -0.57 -11.36
C GLY A 272 8.82 -0.47 -12.50
N ARG A 273 8.91 0.54 -13.38
CA ARG A 273 7.98 0.79 -14.49
C ARG A 273 8.68 1.22 -15.78
N LYS A 274 9.34 2.38 -15.76
CA LYS A 274 9.81 3.12 -16.94
C LYS A 274 11.03 4.01 -16.71
N SER A 275 11.46 4.28 -15.48
CA SER A 275 12.56 5.22 -15.22
C SER A 275 13.71 4.54 -14.49
N LEU A 276 14.89 4.59 -15.10
CA LEU A 276 16.14 4.03 -14.62
C LEU A 276 17.14 5.17 -14.40
N TYR A 277 17.97 5.07 -13.38
CA TYR A 277 18.89 6.13 -12.97
C TYR A 277 20.29 5.57 -12.76
N THR A 278 21.33 6.35 -13.08
CA THR A 278 22.74 5.99 -12.84
C THR A 278 23.56 7.15 -12.32
N ALA A 279 24.64 6.81 -11.60
CA ALA A 279 25.73 7.71 -11.26
C ALA A 279 26.70 7.83 -12.46
N GLY A 280 26.64 8.96 -13.16
CA GLY A 280 27.30 9.17 -14.45
C GLY A 280 26.63 8.44 -15.63
N PRO A 281 27.06 8.72 -16.86
CA PRO A 281 26.43 8.19 -18.07
C PRO A 281 26.78 6.71 -18.33
N LEU A 282 25.78 5.95 -18.76
CA LEU A 282 25.97 4.68 -19.45
C LEU A 282 26.76 4.88 -20.77
N PRO A 283 27.54 3.90 -21.25
CA PRO A 283 28.35 4.02 -22.47
C PRO A 283 27.54 3.97 -23.78
N PHE A 284 26.22 4.21 -23.72
CA PHE A 284 25.32 4.25 -24.86
C PHE A 284 24.19 5.28 -24.64
N THR A 285 23.68 5.85 -25.73
CA THR A 285 22.49 6.72 -25.71
C THR A 285 21.19 5.94 -25.87
N SER A 286 21.22 4.77 -26.50
CA SER A 286 20.10 3.81 -26.57
C SER A 286 20.64 2.40 -26.81
N MET A 287 20.17 1.41 -26.05
CA MET A 287 20.51 0.00 -26.26
C MET A 287 19.32 -0.92 -25.99
N THR A 288 19.31 -2.08 -26.66
CA THR A 288 18.31 -3.14 -26.48
C THR A 288 18.99 -4.38 -25.93
N PHE A 289 18.35 -5.01 -24.94
CA PHE A 289 18.79 -6.23 -24.27
C PHE A 289 17.69 -7.29 -24.37
N GLU A 290 18.06 -8.56 -24.43
CA GLU A 290 17.13 -9.68 -24.27
C GLU A 290 17.44 -10.39 -22.95
N ILE A 291 16.39 -10.59 -22.16
CA ILE A 291 16.44 -11.08 -20.78
C ILE A 291 15.49 -12.27 -20.64
N THR A 292 16.03 -13.45 -20.39
CA THR A 292 15.22 -14.65 -20.14
C THR A 292 15.02 -14.83 -18.65
N LEU A 293 13.80 -14.58 -18.14
CA LEU A 293 13.45 -14.98 -16.79
C LEU A 293 12.94 -16.41 -16.77
N GLN A 294 13.46 -17.23 -15.86
CA GLN A 294 12.82 -18.47 -15.44
C GLN A 294 11.59 -18.13 -14.58
N ASP A 295 10.41 -18.64 -14.95
CA ASP A 295 9.16 -18.27 -14.31
C ASP A 295 8.95 -18.99 -12.97
N GLU A 296 9.24 -18.31 -11.85
CA GLU A 296 8.87 -18.72 -10.47
C GLU A 296 7.35 -18.56 -10.18
N GLU A 297 6.56 -19.06 -11.12
CA GLU A 297 5.13 -19.36 -11.10
C GLU A 297 4.18 -18.35 -10.42
N ASP A 298 4.41 -17.04 -10.63
CA ASP A 298 3.37 -16.01 -10.40
C ASP A 298 2.39 -15.88 -11.60
N SER A 299 2.34 -16.92 -12.44
CA SER A 299 1.52 -17.02 -13.65
C SER A 299 0.06 -17.37 -13.34
N VAL A 300 -0.72 -16.32 -13.04
CA VAL A 300 -2.17 -16.33 -12.74
C VAL A 300 -3.04 -16.92 -13.88
N GLY A 301 -2.47 -17.16 -15.07
CA GLY A 301 -3.13 -17.84 -16.18
C GLY A 301 -3.31 -19.35 -15.94
N GLY A 302 -4.55 -19.79 -15.81
CA GLY A 302 -4.90 -21.21 -15.71
C GLY A 302 -4.77 -21.92 -17.07
N GLY A 303 -3.64 -22.58 -17.29
CA GLY A 303 -3.42 -23.52 -18.39
C GLY A 303 -2.96 -24.87 -17.85
N GLN A 304 -3.50 -25.97 -18.39
CA GLN A 304 -3.00 -27.33 -18.11
C GLN A 304 -1.64 -27.51 -18.82
N GLY A 305 -0.72 -28.27 -18.21
CA GLY A 305 0.59 -28.58 -18.81
C GLY A 305 1.57 -27.40 -18.85
N GLY A 306 2.40 -27.27 -17.81
CA GLY A 306 3.46 -26.27 -17.73
C GLY A 306 4.79 -26.88 -17.33
N GLN A 307 5.66 -27.16 -18.30
CA GLN A 307 7.10 -27.13 -18.06
C GLN A 307 7.53 -25.73 -17.60
N ARG A 308 8.74 -25.59 -17.06
CA ARG A 308 9.33 -24.31 -16.63
C ARG A 308 9.42 -23.36 -17.84
N ARG A 309 8.42 -22.50 -18.04
CA ARG A 309 8.33 -21.62 -19.22
C ARG A 309 9.25 -20.43 -19.02
N GLU A 310 10.41 -20.50 -19.65
CA GLU A 310 11.28 -19.34 -19.86
C GLU A 310 10.50 -18.24 -20.57
N ARG A 311 10.55 -17.02 -20.03
CA ARG A 311 9.92 -15.84 -20.59
C ARG A 311 11.00 -14.85 -21.00
N VAL A 312 11.20 -14.72 -22.31
CA VAL A 312 12.10 -13.74 -22.91
C VAL A 312 11.43 -12.37 -22.89
N PHE A 313 12.15 -11.38 -22.37
CA PHE A 313 11.76 -9.98 -22.34
C PHE A 313 12.79 -9.16 -23.11
N ARG A 314 12.32 -8.36 -24.07
CA ARG A 314 13.14 -7.37 -24.77
C ARG A 314 13.05 -6.04 -24.03
N VAL A 315 14.17 -5.60 -23.48
CA VAL A 315 14.30 -4.36 -22.69
C VAL A 315 15.04 -3.32 -23.52
N VAL A 316 14.43 -2.17 -23.76
CA VAL A 316 15.08 -1.01 -24.37
C VAL A 316 15.38 0.01 -23.28
N ILE A 317 16.63 0.46 -23.19
CA ILE A 317 17.09 1.53 -22.29
C ILE A 317 17.59 2.69 -23.15
N LYS A 318 16.98 3.87 -23.01
CA LYS A 318 17.31 5.07 -23.79
C LYS A 318 17.56 6.28 -22.89
N PHE A 319 18.60 7.06 -23.16
CA PHE A 319 18.86 8.31 -22.43
C PHE A 319 17.70 9.31 -22.57
N ALA A 320 17.28 9.89 -21.45
CA ALA A 320 16.19 10.85 -21.38
C ALA A 320 16.65 12.23 -20.91
N ALA A 321 17.37 12.31 -19.79
CA ALA A 321 17.81 13.57 -19.18
C ALA A 321 19.01 13.39 -18.22
N ARG A 322 19.66 14.50 -17.87
CA ARG A 322 20.55 14.62 -16.69
C ARG A 322 19.81 15.45 -15.64
N ALA A 323 19.75 14.98 -14.40
CA ALA A 323 19.11 15.70 -13.30
C ALA A 323 20.10 16.70 -12.69
N ASP A 324 19.66 17.95 -12.51
CA ASP A 324 20.53 19.04 -12.09
C ASP A 324 20.71 19.10 -10.55
N LEU A 325 21.87 18.61 -10.10
CA LEU A 325 22.29 18.73 -8.70
C LEU A 325 22.79 20.13 -8.33
N HIS A 326 23.24 20.94 -9.29
CA HIS A 326 23.64 22.32 -9.03
C HIS A 326 22.42 23.18 -8.71
N HIS A 327 21.32 23.03 -9.46
CA HIS A 327 20.01 23.60 -9.12
C HIS A 327 19.56 23.11 -7.73
N LEU A 328 19.72 21.82 -7.39
CA LEU A 328 19.37 21.32 -6.05
C LEU A 328 20.21 21.98 -4.94
N ALA A 329 21.52 22.17 -5.15
CA ALA A 329 22.38 22.89 -4.22
C ALA A 329 21.99 24.37 -4.09
N MET A 330 21.70 25.05 -5.20
CA MET A 330 21.23 26.45 -5.23
C MET A 330 19.87 26.63 -4.56
N PHE A 331 18.96 25.66 -4.69
CA PHE A 331 17.68 25.61 -3.99
C PHE A 331 17.86 25.41 -2.47
N LEU A 332 18.69 24.46 -2.05
CA LEU A 332 18.98 24.23 -0.62
C LEU A 332 19.71 25.42 0.03
N ALA A 333 20.55 26.12 -0.73
CA ALA A 333 21.18 27.39 -0.31
C ALA A 333 20.21 28.58 -0.29
N GLY A 334 18.94 28.41 -0.68
CA GLY A 334 17.93 29.47 -0.75
C GLY A 334 18.17 30.53 -1.83
N ARG A 335 19.11 30.28 -2.76
CA ARG A 335 19.44 31.18 -3.88
C ARG A 335 18.43 31.07 -5.03
N GLN A 336 17.78 29.92 -5.15
CA GLN A 336 16.70 29.66 -6.10
C GLN A 336 15.45 29.21 -5.35
N ALA A 337 14.28 29.72 -5.74
CA ALA A 337 13.00 29.43 -5.08
C ALA A 337 12.27 28.21 -5.65
N ASP A 338 12.63 27.78 -6.85
CA ASP A 338 12.04 26.60 -7.51
C ASP A 338 12.82 25.33 -7.13
N ALA A 339 12.10 24.24 -6.91
CA ALA A 339 12.61 23.02 -6.29
C ALA A 339 12.72 21.88 -7.33
N PRO A 340 13.93 21.41 -7.70
CA PRO A 340 14.10 20.39 -8.73
C PRO A 340 13.51 19.06 -8.27
N GLN A 341 12.31 18.74 -8.77
CA GLN A 341 11.56 17.54 -8.38
C GLN A 341 12.23 16.28 -8.94
N GLU A 342 12.89 16.41 -10.08
CA GLU A 342 13.62 15.36 -10.80
C GLU A 342 14.76 14.83 -9.94
N ALA A 343 15.64 15.72 -9.47
CA ALA A 343 16.77 15.37 -8.60
C ALA A 343 16.28 14.77 -7.27
N LEU A 344 15.26 15.37 -6.63
CA LEU A 344 14.66 14.84 -5.40
C LEU A 344 13.99 13.47 -5.62
N GLN A 345 13.40 13.23 -6.79
CA GLN A 345 12.81 11.94 -7.18
C GLN A 345 13.89 10.88 -7.41
N VAL A 346 15.01 11.20 -8.06
CA VAL A 346 16.12 10.25 -8.21
C VAL A 346 16.60 9.79 -6.83
N LEU A 347 16.84 10.74 -5.92
CA LEU A 347 17.37 10.44 -4.58
C LEU A 347 16.35 9.68 -3.70
N ASP A 348 15.05 9.93 -3.84
CA ASP A 348 14.01 9.11 -3.18
C ASP A 348 14.02 7.67 -3.74
N ILE A 349 14.13 7.49 -5.07
CA ILE A 349 14.13 6.17 -5.71
C ILE A 349 15.38 5.35 -5.34
N VAL A 350 16.58 5.96 -5.39
CA VAL A 350 17.86 5.30 -5.06
C VAL A 350 17.85 4.72 -3.65
N LEU A 351 17.55 5.55 -2.64
CA LEU A 351 17.50 5.11 -1.23
C LEU A 351 16.38 4.10 -0.94
N ARG A 352 15.49 3.85 -1.90
CA ARG A 352 14.34 2.94 -1.78
C ARG A 352 14.52 1.65 -2.56
N GLU A 353 15.56 1.51 -3.39
CA GLU A 353 15.82 0.31 -4.18
C GLU A 353 16.04 -0.91 -3.26
N LEU A 354 17.00 -0.82 -2.33
CA LEU A 354 17.32 -1.89 -1.39
C LEU A 354 16.17 -2.19 -0.39
N PRO A 355 15.50 -1.20 0.26
CA PRO A 355 14.28 -1.46 1.04
C PRO A 355 13.14 -2.09 0.25
N THR A 356 13.01 -1.82 -1.05
CA THR A 356 11.98 -2.44 -1.92
C THR A 356 12.27 -3.91 -2.20
N ALA A 357 13.54 -4.34 -2.14
CA ALA A 357 13.92 -5.75 -2.23
C ALA A 357 13.84 -6.49 -0.87
N ARG A 358 14.20 -5.82 0.24
CA ARG A 358 14.23 -6.40 1.60
C ARG A 358 12.86 -6.55 2.27
N TYR A 359 11.87 -5.71 1.91
CA TYR A 359 10.61 -5.56 2.66
C TYR A 359 9.38 -5.49 1.75
N SER A 360 8.17 -5.54 2.31
CA SER A 360 6.91 -5.34 1.58
C SER A 360 6.61 -3.84 1.39
N PRO A 361 6.65 -3.30 0.15
CA PRO A 361 6.53 -1.87 -0.09
C PRO A 361 5.06 -1.43 -0.22
N VAL A 362 4.65 -0.43 0.56
CA VAL A 362 3.31 0.16 0.53
C VAL A 362 3.42 1.69 0.56
N GLY A 363 3.23 2.33 -0.59
CA GLY A 363 3.27 3.79 -0.73
C GLY A 363 4.68 4.36 -0.60
N ARG A 364 5.00 4.93 0.58
CA ARG A 364 6.34 5.36 0.99
C ARG A 364 6.83 4.64 2.27
N SER A 365 6.20 3.52 2.61
CA SER A 365 6.52 2.74 3.80
C SER A 365 6.87 1.29 3.47
N PHE A 366 7.72 0.69 4.27
CA PHE A 366 8.25 -0.67 4.11
C PHE A 366 7.90 -1.51 5.33
N TYR A 367 7.25 -2.66 5.13
CA TYR A 367 6.73 -3.51 6.21
C TYR A 367 7.32 -4.92 6.16
N SER A 368 7.47 -5.53 7.32
CA SER A 368 8.03 -6.89 7.44
C SER A 368 7.41 -7.61 8.64
N PRO A 369 7.18 -8.93 8.56
CA PRO A 369 6.75 -9.72 9.72
C PRO A 369 7.85 -9.84 10.79
N ASN A 370 9.10 -9.56 10.41
CA ASN A 370 10.29 -9.70 11.25
C ASN A 370 10.74 -8.37 11.88
N LEU A 371 10.13 -7.24 11.51
CA LEU A 371 10.36 -5.96 12.18
C LEU A 371 9.52 -5.91 13.46
N GLY A 372 10.12 -6.31 14.58
CA GLY A 372 9.44 -6.41 15.87
C GLY A 372 8.54 -7.66 15.97
N ARG A 373 7.47 -7.58 16.76
CA ARG A 373 6.54 -8.71 16.97
C ARG A 373 5.28 -8.55 16.13
N ARG A 374 4.92 -9.59 15.37
CA ARG A 374 3.56 -9.75 14.81
C ARG A 374 2.53 -9.71 15.94
N GLN A 375 1.38 -9.08 15.71
CA GLN A 375 0.25 -9.12 16.64
C GLN A 375 -1.05 -9.37 15.87
N GLN A 376 -1.87 -10.31 16.36
CA GLN A 376 -3.17 -10.62 15.76
C GLN A 376 -4.17 -9.50 16.04
N LEU A 377 -4.84 -9.05 14.99
CA LEU A 377 -5.98 -8.12 15.02
C LEU A 377 -7.32 -8.89 15.03
N GLY A 378 -7.29 -10.18 14.66
CA GLY A 378 -8.43 -11.09 14.64
C GLY A 378 -9.20 -11.09 13.31
N GLU A 379 -9.99 -12.15 13.09
CA GLU A 379 -10.58 -12.52 11.79
C GLU A 379 -9.53 -12.86 10.70
N GLY A 380 -8.40 -13.47 11.08
CA GLY A 380 -7.31 -13.85 10.17
C GLY A 380 -6.47 -12.67 9.67
N LEU A 381 -6.36 -11.61 10.47
CA LEU A 381 -5.59 -10.40 10.18
C LEU A 381 -4.57 -10.15 11.28
N GLU A 382 -3.33 -9.81 10.88
CA GLU A 382 -2.26 -9.41 11.78
C GLU A 382 -1.74 -8.00 11.45
N SER A 383 -1.17 -7.31 12.44
CA SER A 383 -0.40 -6.08 12.20
C SER A 383 1.05 -6.42 11.94
N TRP A 384 1.58 -5.94 10.81
CA TRP A 384 3.02 -5.87 10.59
C TRP A 384 3.52 -4.48 10.94
N ARG A 385 4.72 -4.41 11.52
CA ARG A 385 5.45 -3.17 11.69
C ARG A 385 6.26 -2.86 10.42
N GLY A 386 6.72 -1.64 10.35
CA GLY A 386 7.48 -1.08 9.26
C GLY A 386 7.93 0.33 9.56
N PHE A 387 8.48 0.98 8.56
CA PHE A 387 8.89 2.37 8.63
C PHE A 387 8.45 3.14 7.38
N TYR A 388 8.09 4.41 7.56
CA TYR A 388 8.01 5.39 6.50
C TYR A 388 9.42 5.86 6.13
N GLN A 389 9.64 6.13 4.84
CA GLN A 389 10.87 6.72 4.34
C GLN A 389 10.54 7.78 3.28
N SER A 390 11.18 8.94 3.40
CA SER A 390 11.13 9.99 2.37
C SER A 390 12.36 10.87 2.47
N ILE A 391 13.05 11.10 1.35
CA ILE A 391 14.00 12.21 1.31
C ILE A 391 13.25 13.56 1.30
N ARG A 392 13.82 14.60 1.92
CA ARG A 392 13.22 15.93 2.11
C ARG A 392 14.27 17.04 2.12
N PRO A 393 14.13 18.10 1.29
CA PRO A 393 14.95 19.30 1.43
C PRO A 393 14.54 20.10 2.67
N THR A 394 15.50 20.72 3.35
CA THR A 394 15.30 21.54 4.56
C THR A 394 16.23 22.76 4.57
N GLN A 395 16.02 23.69 5.50
CA GLN A 395 16.93 24.84 5.71
C GLN A 395 18.30 24.44 6.31
N MET A 396 18.50 23.17 6.65
CA MET A 396 19.79 22.62 7.13
C MET A 396 20.42 21.68 6.09
N GLY A 397 19.97 21.74 4.83
CA GLY A 397 20.37 20.82 3.76
C GLY A 397 19.35 19.70 3.53
N LEU A 398 19.80 18.65 2.85
CA LEU A 398 18.97 17.49 2.53
C LEU A 398 18.88 16.53 3.73
N SER A 399 17.76 15.83 3.86
CA SER A 399 17.54 14.88 4.97
C SER A 399 16.66 13.70 4.57
N LEU A 400 16.91 12.55 5.18
CA LEU A 400 16.06 11.38 5.14
C LEU A 400 15.11 11.41 6.36
N ASN A 401 13.81 11.51 6.12
CA ASN A 401 12.79 11.38 7.16
C ASN A 401 12.42 9.90 7.33
N ILE A 402 12.54 9.38 8.55
CA ILE A 402 12.20 8.00 8.93
C ILE A 402 11.21 8.03 10.09
N ASP A 403 10.11 7.28 10.02
CA ASP A 403 9.14 7.17 11.14
C ASP A 403 8.53 5.77 11.25
N MET A 404 8.17 5.34 12.46
CA MET A 404 7.59 4.02 12.68
C MET A 404 6.14 3.94 12.20
N SER A 405 5.82 2.87 11.49
CA SER A 405 4.49 2.62 10.94
C SER A 405 4.03 1.17 11.19
N SER A 406 2.72 0.97 11.32
CA SER A 406 2.13 -0.37 11.38
C SER A 406 0.88 -0.40 10.50
N THR A 407 0.66 -1.52 9.81
CA THR A 407 -0.56 -1.69 9.00
C THR A 407 -1.01 -3.15 8.98
N ALA A 408 -2.26 -3.39 8.59
CA ALA A 408 -2.86 -4.72 8.61
C ALA A 408 -2.45 -5.55 7.38
N PHE A 409 -2.11 -6.80 7.61
CA PHE A 409 -1.85 -7.85 6.64
C PHE A 409 -2.78 -9.04 6.92
N ILE A 410 -3.00 -9.88 5.91
CA ILE A 410 -3.75 -11.13 6.06
C ILE A 410 -2.78 -12.19 6.58
N GLU A 411 -3.16 -12.92 7.64
CA GLU A 411 -2.32 -13.98 8.22
C GLU A 411 -2.08 -15.10 7.19
N PRO A 412 -0.86 -15.65 7.06
CA PRO A 412 -0.49 -16.67 6.05
C PRO A 412 -0.95 -18.09 6.44
N LEU A 413 -2.23 -18.22 6.81
CA LEU A 413 -2.84 -19.43 7.34
C LEU A 413 -3.30 -20.40 6.24
N PRO A 414 -3.47 -21.70 6.54
CA PRO A 414 -4.39 -22.56 5.80
C PRO A 414 -5.76 -21.90 5.67
N VAL A 415 -6.44 -22.07 4.53
CA VAL A 415 -7.73 -21.39 4.28
C VAL A 415 -8.82 -21.89 5.22
N ILE A 416 -8.76 -23.15 5.66
CA ILE A 416 -9.62 -23.72 6.71
C ILE A 416 -9.51 -22.90 8.02
N ASP A 417 -8.29 -22.71 8.52
CA ASP A 417 -8.01 -22.00 9.77
C ASP A 417 -8.41 -20.52 9.68
N PHE A 418 -8.12 -19.88 8.54
CA PHE A 418 -8.57 -18.51 8.26
C PHE A 418 -10.11 -18.40 8.31
N VAL A 419 -10.83 -19.37 7.73
CA VAL A 419 -12.30 -19.40 7.77
C VAL A 419 -12.82 -19.65 9.20
N ALA A 420 -12.19 -20.54 9.96
CA ALA A 420 -12.54 -20.79 11.36
C ALA A 420 -12.34 -19.53 12.24
N GLN A 421 -11.22 -18.82 12.08
CA GLN A 421 -10.99 -17.51 12.72
C GLN A 421 -12.00 -16.45 12.27
N LEU A 422 -12.28 -16.35 10.96
CA LEU A 422 -13.22 -15.38 10.39
C LEU A 422 -14.65 -15.58 10.89
N LEU A 423 -15.07 -16.83 11.12
CA LEU A 423 -16.39 -17.15 11.69
C LEU A 423 -16.40 -17.23 13.22
N ASN A 424 -15.22 -17.19 13.87
CA ASN A 424 -15.02 -17.41 15.31
C ASN A 424 -15.72 -18.71 15.79
N ARG A 425 -15.60 -19.79 15.02
CA ARG A 425 -16.13 -21.11 15.36
C ARG A 425 -15.42 -22.23 14.60
N ASP A 426 -15.57 -23.45 15.11
CA ASP A 426 -15.28 -24.66 14.34
C ASP A 426 -16.24 -24.81 13.14
N ILE A 427 -15.68 -25.18 11.98
CA ILE A 427 -16.39 -25.37 10.70
C ILE A 427 -16.49 -26.83 10.27
N SER A 428 -15.88 -27.76 11.01
CA SER A 428 -16.06 -29.21 10.82
C SER A 428 -17.42 -29.67 11.36
N VAL A 429 -17.83 -29.14 12.52
CA VAL A 429 -19.02 -29.60 13.28
C VAL A 429 -20.36 -29.16 12.67
N ARG A 430 -20.39 -28.05 11.90
CA ARG A 430 -21.65 -27.48 11.36
C ARG A 430 -21.49 -26.95 9.93
N PRO A 431 -22.41 -27.28 9.00
CA PRO A 431 -22.45 -26.68 7.67
C PRO A 431 -22.45 -25.14 7.70
N LEU A 432 -21.92 -24.54 6.64
CA LEU A 432 -21.92 -23.10 6.47
C LEU A 432 -23.32 -22.61 6.08
N SER A 433 -23.87 -21.65 6.83
CA SER A 433 -25.08 -20.92 6.44
C SER A 433 -24.76 -19.91 5.33
N ASP A 434 -25.76 -19.43 4.60
CA ASP A 434 -25.51 -18.49 3.49
C ASP A 434 -24.92 -17.14 3.96
N SER A 435 -25.18 -16.71 5.19
CA SER A 435 -24.50 -15.54 5.77
C SER A 435 -23.01 -15.79 6.02
N ASP A 436 -22.63 -16.98 6.50
CA ASP A 436 -21.23 -17.41 6.60
C ASP A 436 -20.55 -17.40 5.23
N ARG A 437 -21.21 -18.00 4.23
CA ARG A 437 -20.71 -18.11 2.85
C ARG A 437 -20.52 -16.73 2.21
N VAL A 438 -21.43 -15.79 2.46
CA VAL A 438 -21.28 -14.39 2.05
C VAL A 438 -20.12 -13.70 2.79
N LYS A 439 -19.93 -13.94 4.10
CA LYS A 439 -18.79 -13.38 4.86
C LYS A 439 -17.45 -13.90 4.31
N ILE A 440 -17.31 -15.20 4.11
CA ILE A 440 -16.10 -15.83 3.55
C ILE A 440 -15.84 -15.31 2.12
N LYS A 441 -16.86 -15.28 1.26
CA LYS A 441 -16.75 -14.76 -0.12
C LYS A 441 -16.31 -13.30 -0.13
N LYS A 442 -16.79 -12.47 0.80
CA LYS A 442 -16.38 -11.06 0.95
C LYS A 442 -14.95 -10.91 1.49
N ALA A 443 -14.50 -11.81 2.36
CA ALA A 443 -13.15 -11.83 2.90
C ALA A 443 -12.13 -12.27 1.84
N LEU A 444 -12.26 -13.49 1.31
CA LEU A 444 -11.29 -14.16 0.44
C LEU A 444 -11.26 -13.64 -1.01
N ARG A 445 -12.32 -13.00 -1.52
CA ARG A 445 -12.31 -12.48 -2.91
C ARG A 445 -11.17 -11.49 -3.12
N GLY A 446 -10.31 -11.81 -4.10
CA GLY A 446 -9.14 -11.02 -4.47
C GLY A 446 -7.85 -11.38 -3.73
N VAL A 447 -7.86 -12.33 -2.79
CA VAL A 447 -6.68 -12.84 -2.06
C VAL A 447 -5.91 -13.85 -2.94
N LYS A 448 -4.58 -13.86 -2.86
CA LYS A 448 -3.70 -14.92 -3.40
C LYS A 448 -3.61 -16.09 -2.41
N VAL A 449 -3.71 -17.31 -2.91
CA VAL A 449 -3.43 -18.56 -2.19
C VAL A 449 -2.43 -19.42 -2.95
N GLU A 450 -1.61 -20.18 -2.25
CA GLU A 450 -0.76 -21.24 -2.79
C GLU A 450 -1.42 -22.61 -2.58
N VAL A 451 -1.23 -23.55 -3.52
CA VAL A 451 -1.70 -24.92 -3.36
C VAL A 451 -0.72 -25.78 -2.57
N THR A 452 -1.23 -26.69 -1.73
CA THR A 452 -0.42 -27.55 -0.85
C THR A 452 -0.37 -29.01 -1.32
N HIS A 453 -1.33 -29.46 -2.15
CA HIS A 453 -1.52 -30.86 -2.57
C HIS A 453 -0.51 -31.39 -3.61
N ARG A 454 0.48 -30.59 -4.02
CA ARG A 454 1.44 -30.96 -5.09
C ARG A 454 2.88 -31.08 -4.55
N GLY A 455 3.02 -31.48 -3.29
CA GLY A 455 4.31 -31.59 -2.59
C GLY A 455 5.06 -30.26 -2.57
N ASN A 456 6.13 -30.18 -3.37
CA ASN A 456 7.00 -29.01 -3.48
C ASN A 456 6.44 -27.92 -4.42
N MET A 457 5.47 -28.24 -5.30
CA MET A 457 4.96 -27.30 -6.30
C MET A 457 3.88 -26.36 -5.73
N ARG A 458 4.31 -25.23 -5.15
CA ARG A 458 3.45 -24.25 -4.45
C ARG A 458 2.83 -23.19 -5.38
N ARG A 459 2.11 -23.65 -6.41
CA ARG A 459 1.49 -22.76 -7.41
C ARG A 459 0.55 -21.74 -6.79
N LYS A 460 0.73 -20.47 -7.16
CA LYS A 460 -0.04 -19.33 -6.66
C LYS A 460 -1.26 -19.04 -7.55
N TYR A 461 -2.40 -18.78 -6.92
CA TYR A 461 -3.67 -18.48 -7.58
C TYR A 461 -4.39 -17.31 -6.90
N ARG A 462 -5.18 -16.54 -7.65
CA ARG A 462 -6.04 -15.47 -7.09
C ARG A 462 -7.50 -15.93 -7.01
N ILE A 463 -8.11 -15.77 -5.84
CA ILE A 463 -9.50 -16.16 -5.59
C ILE A 463 -10.46 -15.17 -6.26
N SER A 464 -11.29 -15.68 -7.17
CA SER A 464 -12.38 -14.93 -7.83
C SER A 464 -13.71 -15.04 -7.05
N GLY A 465 -13.96 -16.19 -6.41
CA GLY A 465 -15.21 -16.49 -5.71
C GLY A 465 -15.19 -17.80 -4.90
N LEU A 466 -16.39 -18.27 -4.55
CA LEU A 466 -16.67 -19.56 -3.89
C LEU A 466 -17.79 -20.27 -4.66
N THR A 467 -17.80 -21.59 -4.64
CA THR A 467 -18.83 -22.39 -5.33
C THR A 467 -20.20 -22.36 -4.64
N SER A 468 -21.25 -22.52 -5.46
CA SER A 468 -22.64 -22.66 -5.03
C SER A 468 -22.92 -24.02 -4.38
N GLN A 469 -22.24 -25.08 -4.81
CA GLN A 469 -22.33 -26.45 -4.28
C GLN A 469 -21.19 -26.75 -3.29
N ALA A 470 -21.41 -27.77 -2.47
CA ALA A 470 -20.39 -28.39 -1.61
C ALA A 470 -19.39 -29.21 -2.44
N THR A 471 -18.17 -29.42 -1.93
CA THR A 471 -17.07 -30.09 -2.65
C THR A 471 -17.42 -31.54 -3.05
N ARG A 472 -18.25 -32.25 -2.28
CA ARG A 472 -18.77 -33.60 -2.61
C ARG A 472 -19.70 -33.64 -3.84
N GLU A 473 -20.47 -32.58 -4.07
CA GLU A 473 -21.49 -32.48 -5.14
C GLU A 473 -20.93 -31.81 -6.41
N LEU A 474 -19.85 -31.05 -6.25
CA LEU A 474 -19.26 -30.25 -7.31
C LEU A 474 -18.55 -31.15 -8.34
N SER A 475 -19.09 -31.15 -9.55
CA SER A 475 -18.49 -31.81 -10.72
C SER A 475 -18.01 -30.81 -11.77
N PHE A 476 -17.04 -31.22 -12.57
CA PHE A 476 -16.44 -30.40 -13.62
C PHE A 476 -15.91 -31.25 -14.79
N PRO A 477 -15.85 -30.70 -16.02
CA PRO A 477 -15.18 -31.35 -17.14
C PRO A 477 -13.66 -31.31 -16.91
N VAL A 478 -13.04 -32.49 -16.81
CA VAL A 478 -11.59 -32.65 -16.56
C VAL A 478 -10.79 -32.40 -17.84
N ASP A 479 -11.34 -32.82 -18.98
CA ASP A 479 -10.76 -32.72 -20.31
C ASP A 479 -11.72 -32.05 -21.30
N ASP A 480 -11.22 -31.75 -22.50
CA ASP A 480 -12.01 -31.23 -23.62
C ASP A 480 -12.77 -32.34 -24.39
N ARG A 481 -12.72 -33.60 -23.91
CA ARG A 481 -13.52 -34.73 -24.41
C ARG A 481 -14.88 -34.85 -23.69
N GLY A 482 -15.09 -34.06 -22.63
CA GLY A 482 -16.32 -34.06 -21.84
C GLY A 482 -16.32 -35.02 -20.65
N THR A 483 -15.16 -35.56 -20.24
CA THR A 483 -15.06 -36.43 -19.08
C THR A 483 -15.36 -35.63 -17.80
N VAL A 484 -16.57 -35.80 -17.25
CA VAL A 484 -16.98 -35.15 -15.99
C VAL A 484 -16.58 -36.02 -14.80
N LYS A 485 -15.91 -35.43 -13.81
CA LYS A 485 -15.65 -36.04 -12.49
C LYS A 485 -16.06 -35.09 -11.36
N THR A 486 -16.34 -35.64 -10.17
CA THR A 486 -16.44 -34.80 -8.96
C THR A 486 -15.06 -34.32 -8.52
N VAL A 487 -15.00 -33.21 -7.78
CA VAL A 487 -13.73 -32.72 -7.22
C VAL A 487 -13.12 -33.75 -6.25
N VAL A 488 -13.93 -34.47 -5.47
CA VAL A 488 -13.45 -35.53 -4.57
C VAL A 488 -12.79 -36.68 -5.35
N GLN A 489 -13.45 -37.21 -6.38
CA GLN A 489 -12.88 -38.25 -7.25
C GLN A 489 -11.57 -37.77 -7.91
N TYR A 490 -11.58 -36.59 -8.51
CA TYR A 490 -10.41 -36.05 -9.19
C TYR A 490 -9.21 -35.89 -8.24
N PHE A 491 -9.41 -35.40 -7.02
CA PHE A 491 -8.31 -35.23 -6.06
C PHE A 491 -7.78 -36.55 -5.51
N MET A 492 -8.65 -37.54 -5.27
CA MET A 492 -8.26 -38.87 -4.85
C MET A 492 -7.49 -39.61 -5.96
N GLU A 493 -7.99 -39.61 -7.19
CA GLU A 493 -7.39 -40.31 -8.32
C GLU A 493 -6.09 -39.66 -8.83
N THR A 494 -6.00 -38.32 -8.82
CA THR A 494 -4.87 -37.59 -9.43
C THR A 494 -3.73 -37.30 -8.44
N TYR A 495 -4.02 -37.18 -7.15
CA TYR A 495 -3.03 -36.79 -6.13
C TYR A 495 -3.02 -37.71 -4.89
N GLY A 496 -3.85 -38.76 -4.83
CA GLY A 496 -4.02 -39.58 -3.64
C GLY A 496 -4.64 -38.84 -2.45
N PHE A 497 -5.24 -37.66 -2.68
CA PHE A 497 -5.65 -36.76 -1.60
C PHE A 497 -7.12 -36.96 -1.21
N SER A 498 -7.35 -37.56 -0.04
CA SER A 498 -8.68 -37.72 0.55
C SER A 498 -9.13 -36.41 1.23
N ILE A 499 -10.07 -35.71 0.59
CA ILE A 499 -10.70 -34.47 1.09
C ILE A 499 -11.57 -34.82 2.30
N GLN A 500 -11.34 -34.20 3.48
CA GLN A 500 -12.12 -34.47 4.69
C GLN A 500 -13.33 -33.54 4.79
N HIS A 501 -13.13 -32.24 4.51
CA HIS A 501 -14.15 -31.20 4.66
C HIS A 501 -15.06 -31.10 3.43
N THR A 502 -15.56 -32.24 2.94
CA THR A 502 -16.32 -32.37 1.68
C THR A 502 -17.64 -31.58 1.65
N THR A 503 -18.12 -31.14 2.81
CA THR A 503 -19.29 -30.26 3.00
C THR A 503 -19.01 -28.78 2.68
N LEU A 504 -17.75 -28.35 2.70
CA LEU A 504 -17.37 -26.96 2.41
C LEU A 504 -17.39 -26.70 0.90
N PRO A 505 -17.64 -25.44 0.47
CA PRO A 505 -17.51 -25.04 -0.93
C PRO A 505 -16.04 -24.95 -1.36
N CYS A 506 -15.76 -25.18 -2.64
CA CYS A 506 -14.45 -24.90 -3.22
C CYS A 506 -14.22 -23.40 -3.42
N LEU A 507 -12.95 -23.01 -3.39
CA LEU A 507 -12.48 -21.73 -3.93
C LEU A 507 -12.58 -21.76 -5.46
N GLN A 508 -13.03 -20.66 -6.05
CA GLN A 508 -12.97 -20.44 -7.49
C GLN A 508 -11.75 -19.59 -7.81
N VAL A 509 -10.90 -20.05 -8.74
CA VAL A 509 -9.68 -19.35 -9.18
C VAL A 509 -9.52 -19.41 -10.71
N GLY A 510 -8.60 -18.63 -11.27
CA GLY A 510 -8.31 -18.63 -12.71
C GLY A 510 -9.27 -17.78 -13.55
N ASN A 511 -9.50 -18.18 -14.80
CA ASN A 511 -10.36 -17.47 -15.76
C ASN A 511 -11.85 -17.64 -15.38
N GLN A 512 -12.67 -16.60 -15.58
CA GLN A 512 -14.12 -16.69 -15.39
C GLN A 512 -14.80 -17.62 -16.41
N GLN A 513 -14.21 -17.79 -17.61
CA GLN A 513 -14.74 -18.67 -18.67
C GLN A 513 -14.40 -20.16 -18.46
N ARG A 514 -13.25 -20.46 -17.84
CA ARG A 514 -12.86 -21.81 -17.37
C ARG A 514 -12.36 -21.69 -15.92
N PRO A 515 -13.27 -21.67 -14.93
CA PRO A 515 -12.88 -21.56 -13.53
C PRO A 515 -12.25 -22.86 -13.03
N ASN A 516 -11.12 -22.74 -12.35
CA ASN A 516 -10.53 -23.85 -11.62
C ASN A 516 -11.14 -23.90 -10.21
N TYR A 517 -11.47 -25.10 -9.74
CA TYR A 517 -12.00 -25.34 -8.40
C TYR A 517 -10.91 -25.93 -7.49
N LEU A 518 -10.70 -25.32 -6.33
CA LEU A 518 -9.74 -25.78 -5.33
C LEU A 518 -10.44 -25.99 -3.98
N PRO A 519 -10.39 -27.18 -3.37
CA PRO A 519 -10.82 -27.39 -1.99
C PRO A 519 -10.08 -26.44 -1.02
N MET A 520 -10.77 -25.99 0.04
CA MET A 520 -10.16 -25.09 1.02
C MET A 520 -8.98 -25.74 1.79
N GLU A 521 -9.03 -27.05 2.00
CA GLU A 521 -7.98 -27.84 2.67
C GLU A 521 -6.64 -27.83 1.92
N VAL A 522 -6.67 -27.75 0.59
CA VAL A 522 -5.46 -27.82 -0.25
C VAL A 522 -4.87 -26.43 -0.56
N CYS A 523 -5.25 -25.41 0.20
CA CYS A 523 -4.90 -24.01 -0.03
C CYS A 523 -4.39 -23.32 1.24
N LYS A 524 -3.31 -22.54 1.09
CA LYS A 524 -2.76 -21.65 2.13
C LYS A 524 -2.72 -20.21 1.62
N ILE A 525 -2.97 -19.23 2.47
CA ILE A 525 -2.87 -17.81 2.14
C ILE A 525 -1.39 -17.41 1.97
N VAL A 526 -1.09 -16.74 0.86
CA VAL A 526 0.28 -16.25 0.58
C VAL A 526 0.60 -15.07 1.51
N GLU A 527 1.79 -15.07 2.10
CA GLU A 527 2.26 -14.03 3.01
C GLU A 527 2.44 -12.66 2.31
N GLY A 528 2.55 -11.56 3.07
CA GLY A 528 2.81 -10.23 2.52
C GLY A 528 1.62 -9.53 1.86
N GLN A 529 0.41 -10.06 2.02
CA GLN A 529 -0.80 -9.47 1.48
C GLN A 529 -1.42 -8.43 2.42
N ARG A 530 -1.20 -7.14 2.12
CA ARG A 530 -1.81 -6.02 2.85
C ARG A 530 -3.34 -6.07 2.80
N TYR A 531 -3.98 -5.94 3.96
CA TYR A 531 -5.42 -5.79 4.08
C TYR A 531 -5.85 -4.34 3.82
N SER A 532 -6.37 -4.06 2.63
CA SER A 532 -6.75 -2.71 2.18
C SER A 532 -8.24 -2.36 2.38
N LYS A 533 -8.99 -3.17 3.13
CA LYS A 533 -10.42 -2.91 3.46
C LYS A 533 -10.49 -2.23 4.84
N ARG A 534 -11.58 -1.50 5.15
CA ARG A 534 -11.77 -0.91 6.49
C ARG A 534 -11.77 -1.99 7.58
N LEU A 535 -11.00 -1.77 8.64
CA LEU A 535 -10.97 -2.60 9.85
C LEU A 535 -12.22 -2.37 10.71
N ASN A 536 -12.62 -3.39 11.47
CA ASN A 536 -13.68 -3.29 12.48
C ASN A 536 -13.16 -2.60 13.77
N GLU A 537 -14.04 -2.18 14.67
CA GLU A 537 -13.66 -1.42 15.88
C GLU A 537 -12.72 -2.18 16.83
N LYS A 538 -12.83 -3.52 16.89
CA LYS A 538 -11.94 -4.37 17.69
C LYS A 538 -10.54 -4.44 17.07
N GLN A 539 -10.47 -4.62 15.74
CA GLN A 539 -9.21 -4.59 14.98
C GLN A 539 -8.53 -3.21 15.06
N ILE A 540 -9.30 -2.11 15.00
CA ILE A 540 -8.77 -0.74 15.18
C ILE A 540 -8.24 -0.58 16.61
N THR A 541 -8.99 -1.01 17.62
CA THR A 541 -8.56 -0.93 19.04
C THR A 541 -7.32 -1.78 19.30
N ALA A 542 -7.22 -2.97 18.68
CA ALA A 542 -6.04 -3.81 18.75
C ALA A 542 -4.83 -3.11 18.10
N LEU A 543 -4.96 -2.62 16.86
CA LEU A 543 -3.88 -1.91 16.16
C LEU A 543 -3.41 -0.67 16.92
N LEU A 544 -4.33 0.12 17.49
CA LEU A 544 -4.01 1.29 18.32
C LEU A 544 -3.21 0.91 19.57
N LYS A 545 -3.52 -0.21 20.23
CA LYS A 545 -2.72 -0.71 21.36
C LYS A 545 -1.27 -1.06 20.96
N VAL A 546 -1.01 -1.38 19.69
CA VAL A 546 0.35 -1.61 19.17
C VAL A 546 1.05 -0.29 18.80
N THR A 547 0.33 0.68 18.24
CA THR A 547 0.93 1.92 17.69
C THR A 547 1.04 3.08 18.69
N CYS A 548 0.30 3.04 19.80
CA CYS A 548 0.34 4.07 20.86
C CYS A 548 1.59 3.93 21.77
N GLN A 549 2.76 4.24 21.21
CA GLN A 549 4.05 4.25 21.91
C GLN A 549 4.38 5.64 22.49
N ARG A 550 5.20 5.68 23.55
CA ARG A 550 5.74 6.95 24.09
C ARG A 550 6.80 7.53 23.14
N PRO A 551 7.03 8.86 23.15
CA PRO A 551 8.03 9.49 22.27
C PRO A 551 9.44 8.91 22.42
N GLN A 552 9.87 8.59 23.65
CA GLN A 552 11.18 7.99 23.94
C GLN A 552 11.32 6.56 23.38
N GLU A 553 10.26 5.75 23.46
CA GLU A 553 10.22 4.40 22.88
C GLU A 553 10.30 4.49 21.35
N ARG A 554 9.49 5.37 20.75
CA ARG A 554 9.49 5.63 19.30
C ARG A 554 10.84 6.17 18.80
N GLU A 555 11.53 7.00 19.58
CA GLU A 555 12.87 7.49 19.25
C GLU A 555 13.88 6.34 19.13
N LEU A 556 13.90 5.42 20.11
CA LEU A 556 14.76 4.24 20.10
C LEU A 556 14.44 3.30 18.93
N ASP A 557 13.15 3.10 18.62
CA ASP A 557 12.72 2.27 17.49
C ASP A 557 13.12 2.85 16.13
N ILE A 558 13.07 4.18 15.96
CA ILE A 558 13.53 4.86 14.74
C ILE A 558 15.05 4.70 14.60
N LEU A 559 15.82 4.93 15.67
CA LEU A 559 17.28 4.74 15.68
C LEU A 559 17.66 3.29 15.37
N GLN A 560 16.99 2.31 16.00
CA GLN A 560 17.21 0.88 15.72
C GLN A 560 16.89 0.54 14.26
N THR A 561 15.86 1.16 13.66
CA THR A 561 15.50 0.94 12.26
C THR A 561 16.55 1.52 11.30
N VAL A 562 17.10 2.70 11.57
CA VAL A 562 18.18 3.29 10.77
C VAL A 562 19.44 2.43 10.81
N HIS A 563 19.87 2.03 12.02
CA HIS A 563 21.02 1.13 12.21
C HIS A 563 20.78 -0.26 11.57
N HIS A 564 19.56 -0.81 11.62
CA HIS A 564 19.25 -2.09 10.99
C HIS A 564 19.22 -2.02 9.46
N ASN A 565 18.80 -0.89 8.89
CA ASN A 565 18.83 -0.68 7.44
C ASN A 565 20.26 -0.51 6.91
N ALA A 566 21.18 0.00 7.75
CA ALA A 566 22.60 0.20 7.45
C ALA A 566 22.83 0.99 6.15
N TYR A 567 22.27 2.20 6.07
CA TYR A 567 22.30 3.03 4.84
C TYR A 567 23.72 3.38 4.36
N TYR A 568 24.75 3.29 5.22
CA TYR A 568 26.15 3.45 4.83
C TYR A 568 26.72 2.23 4.08
N GLU A 569 26.09 1.06 4.20
CA GLU A 569 26.40 -0.18 3.47
C GLU A 569 25.50 -0.41 2.25
N ASP A 570 24.51 0.45 2.00
CA ASP A 570 23.60 0.31 0.86
C ASP A 570 24.39 0.53 -0.45
N PRO A 571 24.54 -0.49 -1.32
CA PRO A 571 25.36 -0.37 -2.52
C PRO A 571 24.78 0.63 -3.52
N TYR A 572 23.48 0.93 -3.49
CA TYR A 572 22.87 1.97 -4.31
C TYR A 572 23.17 3.37 -3.74
N ALA A 573 23.19 3.54 -2.41
CA ALA A 573 23.61 4.79 -1.80
C ALA A 573 25.11 5.07 -2.08
N GLN A 574 25.97 4.05 -1.92
CA GLN A 574 27.40 4.13 -2.22
C GLN A 574 27.70 4.41 -3.69
N GLU A 575 27.05 3.69 -4.62
CA GLU A 575 27.16 3.93 -6.07
C GLU A 575 26.83 5.38 -6.41
N PHE A 576 25.74 5.91 -5.86
CA PHE A 576 25.31 7.27 -6.12
C PHE A 576 26.13 8.32 -5.36
N GLY A 577 26.85 7.94 -4.29
CA GLY A 577 27.63 8.86 -3.45
C GLY A 577 26.80 9.54 -2.35
N ILE A 578 25.64 8.99 -2.00
CA ILE A 578 24.77 9.51 -0.93
C ILE A 578 25.26 8.97 0.41
N ARG A 579 25.50 9.85 1.39
CA ARG A 579 25.84 9.48 2.77
C ARG A 579 24.76 9.98 3.72
N ILE A 580 24.32 9.13 4.65
CA ILE A 580 23.26 9.42 5.63
C ILE A 580 23.88 9.40 7.03
N ASP A 581 23.69 10.47 7.81
CA ASP A 581 24.04 10.51 9.24
C ASP A 581 23.09 9.59 10.04
N GLU A 582 23.60 8.82 10.99
CA GLU A 582 22.79 7.98 11.88
C GLU A 582 22.19 8.76 13.07
N ARG A 583 22.53 10.05 13.20
CA ARG A 583 22.06 10.93 14.28
C ARG A 583 20.77 11.66 13.88
N LEU A 584 19.85 11.73 14.84
CA LEU A 584 18.64 12.56 14.76
C LEU A 584 19.01 14.04 14.74
N ALA A 585 18.48 14.79 13.79
CA ALA A 585 18.66 16.23 13.67
C ALA A 585 18.21 16.97 14.96
N ALA A 586 19.15 17.60 15.65
CA ALA A 586 18.86 18.51 16.75
C ALA A 586 18.46 19.89 16.21
N VAL A 587 17.34 20.43 16.68
CA VAL A 587 16.75 21.69 16.20
C VAL A 587 16.41 22.59 17.39
N GLU A 588 16.74 23.88 17.27
CA GLU A 588 16.25 24.89 18.22
C GLU A 588 14.76 25.16 17.97
N ALA A 589 13.93 24.85 18.96
CA ALA A 589 12.50 25.10 18.98
C ALA A 589 12.14 26.15 20.05
N ARG A 590 10.89 26.60 20.05
CA ARG A 590 10.38 27.59 21.00
C ARG A 590 9.03 27.20 21.56
N VAL A 591 8.87 27.28 22.87
CA VAL A 591 7.58 27.13 23.55
C VAL A 591 6.93 28.50 23.60
N LEU A 592 5.83 28.67 22.85
CA LEU A 592 5.06 29.91 22.90
C LEU A 592 4.24 29.97 24.21
N PRO A 593 4.18 31.14 24.88
CA PRO A 593 3.32 31.28 26.06
C PRO A 593 1.84 31.14 25.66
N PRO A 594 1.02 30.44 26.46
CA PRO A 594 -0.38 30.23 26.14
C PRO A 594 -1.20 31.53 26.30
N PRO A 595 -2.26 31.74 25.50
CA PRO A 595 -3.13 32.89 25.66
C PRO A 595 -3.90 32.82 26.99
N ARG A 596 -4.13 33.98 27.62
CA ARG A 596 -5.06 34.09 28.76
C ARG A 596 -6.49 33.93 28.23
N LEU A 597 -7.24 32.99 28.80
CA LEU A 597 -8.65 32.79 28.49
C LEU A 597 -9.50 33.61 29.47
N LYS A 598 -10.31 34.55 28.97
CA LYS A 598 -11.30 35.27 29.80
C LYS A 598 -12.63 34.49 29.84
N TYR A 599 -13.23 34.46 31.01
CA TYR A 599 -14.53 33.87 31.33
C TYR A 599 -15.54 34.94 31.74
N HIS A 600 -16.81 34.56 31.96
CA HIS A 600 -17.85 35.50 32.33
C HIS A 600 -17.60 36.10 33.73
N ASP A 601 -17.90 37.39 33.88
CA ASP A 601 -17.58 38.16 35.09
C ASP A 601 -18.38 37.76 36.35
N SER A 602 -19.32 36.82 36.22
CA SER A 602 -20.03 36.15 37.33
C SER A 602 -19.34 34.90 37.86
N GLY A 603 -18.25 34.42 37.23
CA GLY A 603 -17.41 33.35 37.75
C GLY A 603 -16.61 33.78 38.98
N ARG A 604 -16.23 32.81 39.82
CA ARG A 604 -15.23 33.03 40.90
C ARG A 604 -13.84 33.26 40.31
N GLU A 605 -13.52 32.56 39.23
CA GLU A 605 -12.34 32.79 38.40
C GLU A 605 -12.79 33.42 37.08
N LYS A 606 -12.33 34.64 36.80
CA LYS A 606 -12.70 35.44 35.62
C LYS A 606 -11.76 35.24 34.44
N ASP A 607 -10.60 34.67 34.71
CA ASP A 607 -9.52 34.46 33.77
C ASP A 607 -8.69 33.23 34.17
N VAL A 608 -8.10 32.56 33.18
CA VAL A 608 -7.16 31.46 33.42
C VAL A 608 -6.04 31.48 32.38
N LEU A 609 -4.83 31.19 32.84
CA LEU A 609 -3.69 30.90 31.97
C LEU A 609 -3.57 29.37 31.86
N PRO A 610 -3.83 28.76 30.69
CA PRO A 610 -3.68 27.32 30.50
C PRO A 610 -2.29 26.82 30.85
N ARG A 611 -2.17 25.59 31.38
CA ARG A 611 -0.88 24.95 31.70
C ARG A 611 -0.73 23.69 30.88
N VAL A 612 0.39 23.53 30.18
CA VAL A 612 0.68 22.38 29.29
C VAL A 612 -0.47 22.12 28.28
N GLY A 613 -1.07 23.20 27.75
CA GLY A 613 -2.21 23.14 26.84
C GLY A 613 -3.57 22.77 27.48
N GLN A 614 -3.65 22.64 28.80
CA GLN A 614 -4.84 22.22 29.53
C GLN A 614 -5.40 23.32 30.44
N TRP A 615 -6.73 23.31 30.61
CA TRP A 615 -7.48 24.10 31.58
C TRP A 615 -8.80 23.36 31.89
N ASN A 616 -9.59 23.87 32.85
CA ASN A 616 -10.89 23.31 33.21
C ASN A 616 -11.87 24.40 33.63
N MET A 617 -13.17 24.05 33.68
CA MET A 617 -14.28 24.94 34.01
C MET A 617 -14.52 25.14 35.52
N MET A 618 -13.71 24.58 36.42
CA MET A 618 -13.94 24.75 37.86
C MET A 618 -13.87 26.25 38.22
N ASN A 619 -14.80 26.72 39.07
CA ASN A 619 -14.97 28.12 39.47
C ASN A 619 -15.28 29.14 38.34
N LYS A 620 -15.47 28.70 37.09
CA LYS A 620 -15.66 29.56 35.92
C LYS A 620 -17.08 29.43 35.36
N VAL A 621 -17.53 30.48 34.68
CA VAL A 621 -18.83 30.56 33.96
C VAL A 621 -18.55 30.99 32.54
#